data_AF-A0A9W6W5S1-F1
#
_entry.id   AF-A0A9W6W5S1-F1
#
_cell.length_a   1.000
_cell.length_b   1.000
_cell.length_c   1.000
_cell.angle_alpha   90.00
_cell.angle_beta   90.00
_cell.angle_gamma   90.00
#
_symmetry.space_group_name_H-M   'P 1'
#
loop_
_entity.id
_entity.type
_entity.pdbx_description
1 polymer ?
#
loop_
_entity_poly.entity_id
_entity_poly.type
_entity_poly.pdbx_seq_one_letter_code
_entity_poly.pdbx_strand_id
1 'polypeptide(L)'
;MDSDELRLPPDSPLAAAITAEWRLLPLRIPTGWTVQWNTLHVRRLPSGLIEVNDSEDLLWAERLPPSWLTGEKKAAHRKVGLDIGWYRDTFRAVILDPDWDSIAADITTTDLDELVATVEDWLPRY
;
A
#
# COMPACT_ATOMS: atom_id res chain seq x y z
N MET A 1 -3.17 20.55 -10.91
CA MET A 1 -2.64 19.41 -10.14
C MET A 1 -2.09 18.51 -11.20
N ASP A 2 -0.78 18.62 -11.41
CA ASP A 2 -0.07 17.81 -12.38
C ASP A 2 0.06 16.44 -11.76
N SER A 3 -0.57 15.45 -12.38
CA SER A 3 -0.41 14.06 -12.01
C SER A 3 0.98 13.60 -12.44
N ASP A 4 1.76 13.05 -11.52
CA ASP A 4 3.05 12.49 -11.85
C ASP A 4 2.87 11.17 -12.62
N GLU A 5 3.57 11.08 -13.75
CA GLU A 5 3.44 10.00 -14.72
C GLU A 5 4.54 8.94 -14.49
N LEU A 6 4.14 7.74 -14.08
CA LEU A 6 5.02 6.61 -13.78
C LEU A 6 5.19 5.68 -14.99
N ARG A 7 6.29 4.92 -15.02
CA ARG A 7 6.52 3.86 -16.01
C ARG A 7 6.50 2.50 -15.32
N LEU A 8 5.77 1.56 -15.91
CA LEU A 8 5.88 0.15 -15.56
C LEU A 8 6.80 -0.56 -16.56
N PRO A 9 7.65 -1.50 -16.10
CA PRO A 9 8.34 -2.46 -16.94
C PRO A 9 7.36 -3.20 -17.87
N PRO A 10 7.73 -3.49 -19.14
CA PRO A 10 6.88 -4.22 -20.07
C PRO A 10 6.45 -5.60 -19.57
N ASP A 11 7.32 -6.24 -18.78
CA ASP A 11 7.12 -7.58 -18.24
C ASP A 11 6.45 -7.57 -16.85
N SER A 12 6.05 -6.39 -16.36
CA SER A 12 5.36 -6.25 -15.09
C SER A 12 3.99 -6.93 -15.12
N PRO A 13 3.69 -7.82 -14.15
CA PRO A 13 2.33 -8.33 -13.98
C PRO A 13 1.29 -7.23 -13.72
N LEU A 14 1.68 -6.09 -13.12
CA LEU A 14 0.79 -4.94 -12.90
C LEU A 14 0.39 -4.28 -14.21
N ALA A 15 1.25 -4.30 -15.22
CA ALA A 15 0.98 -3.66 -16.51
C ALA A 15 -0.32 -4.20 -17.15
N ALA A 16 -0.61 -5.49 -17.02
CA ALA A 16 -1.83 -6.08 -17.56
C ALA A 16 -3.10 -5.67 -16.78
N ALA A 17 -2.97 -5.30 -15.51
CA ALA A 17 -4.10 -4.98 -14.64
C ALA A 17 -4.50 -3.50 -14.68
N ILE A 18 -3.57 -2.60 -15.01
CA ILE A 18 -3.85 -1.15 -15.08
C ILE A 18 -4.39 -0.76 -16.45
N THR A 19 -5.64 -0.30 -16.46
CA THR A 19 -6.39 0.13 -17.65
C THR A 19 -6.54 1.66 -17.69
N ALA A 20 -7.20 2.20 -18.71
CA ALA A 20 -7.44 3.65 -18.82
C ALA A 20 -8.44 4.21 -17.81
N GLU A 21 -9.17 3.35 -17.10
CA GLU A 21 -10.13 3.74 -16.07
C GLU A 21 -9.43 3.78 -14.70
N TRP A 22 -9.82 4.73 -13.85
CA TRP A 22 -9.39 4.75 -12.45
C TRP A 22 -9.86 3.49 -11.73
N ARG A 23 -8.91 2.74 -11.19
CA ARG A 23 -9.16 1.51 -10.43
C ARG A 23 -8.17 1.38 -9.28
N LEU A 24 -8.56 0.65 -8.24
CA LEU A 24 -7.64 0.34 -7.14
C LEU A 24 -6.42 -0.41 -7.68
N LEU A 25 -5.24 -0.04 -7.19
CA LEU A 25 -4.01 -0.77 -7.44
C LEU A 25 -4.18 -2.20 -6.90
N PRO A 26 -3.94 -3.24 -7.72
CA PRO A 26 -3.95 -4.61 -7.24
C PRO A 26 -2.84 -4.84 -6.20
N LEU A 27 -3.24 -5.20 -4.98
CA LEU A 27 -2.35 -5.56 -3.88
C LEU A 27 -2.85 -6.84 -3.22
N ARG A 28 -1.96 -7.80 -2.98
CA ARG A 28 -2.28 -9.02 -2.24
C ARG A 28 -2.20 -8.78 -0.74
N ILE A 29 -3.37 -8.75 -0.11
CA ILE A 29 -3.49 -8.64 1.35
C ILE A 29 -3.67 -10.05 1.95
N PRO A 30 -2.74 -10.56 2.78
CA PRO A 30 -2.84 -11.89 3.36
C PRO A 30 -3.92 -11.96 4.45
N THR A 31 -4.35 -13.19 4.79
CA THR A 31 -5.28 -13.42 5.90
C THR A 31 -4.71 -12.87 7.21
N GLY A 32 -5.56 -12.28 8.03
CA GLY A 32 -5.16 -11.66 9.30
C GLY A 32 -4.82 -10.17 9.16
N TRP A 33 -4.99 -9.58 7.99
CA TRP A 33 -5.00 -8.14 7.79
C TRP A 33 -6.40 -7.65 7.45
N THR A 34 -6.68 -6.40 7.82
CA THR A 34 -7.90 -5.68 7.43
C THR A 34 -7.52 -4.36 6.79
N VAL A 35 -8.19 -4.00 5.71
CA VAL A 35 -8.02 -2.70 5.05
C VAL A 35 -9.00 -1.72 5.69
N GLN A 36 -8.47 -0.71 6.37
CA GLN A 36 -9.26 0.34 7.02
C GLN A 36 -9.66 1.43 6.02
N TRP A 37 -8.74 1.75 5.11
CA TRP A 37 -8.92 2.77 4.08
C TRP A 37 -8.15 2.39 2.83
N ASN A 38 -8.74 2.59 1.65
CA ASN A 38 -8.04 2.39 0.38
C ASN A 38 -8.59 3.31 -0.70
N THR A 39 -7.77 4.28 -1.09
CA THR A 39 -7.96 5.17 -2.22
C THR A 39 -6.76 5.14 -3.16
N LEU A 40 -5.86 4.15 -3.05
CA LEU A 40 -4.72 3.95 -3.94
C LEU A 40 -5.21 3.55 -5.33
N HIS A 41 -5.63 4.53 -6.11
CA HIS A 41 -6.13 4.38 -7.45
C HIS A 41 -5.03 4.66 -8.46
N VAL A 42 -5.09 3.91 -9.56
CA VAL A 42 -4.21 4.05 -10.70
C VAL A 42 -4.99 4.01 -12.00
N ARG A 43 -4.46 4.66 -13.04
CA ARG A 43 -4.93 4.50 -14.42
C ARG A 43 -3.77 4.62 -15.40
N ARG A 44 -3.97 4.10 -16.62
CA ARG A 44 -3.05 4.20 -17.74
C ARG A 44 -3.45 5.34 -18.66
N LEU A 45 -2.52 6.26 -18.91
CA LEU A 45 -2.69 7.38 -19.82
C LEU A 45 -2.55 6.95 -21.30
N PRO A 46 -3.04 7.76 -22.26
CA PRO A 46 -2.83 7.51 -23.69
C PRO A 46 -1.34 7.44 -24.09
N SER A 47 -0.45 8.08 -23.32
CA SER A 47 1.01 8.00 -23.46
C SER A 47 1.58 6.63 -23.10
N GLY A 48 0.79 5.77 -22.44
CA GLY A 48 1.21 4.49 -21.88
C GLY A 48 1.75 4.58 -20.45
N LEU A 49 1.93 5.81 -19.94
CA LEU A 49 2.35 6.07 -18.57
C LEU A 49 1.21 5.79 -17.57
N ILE A 50 1.57 5.56 -16.32
CA ILE A 50 0.64 5.29 -15.23
C ILE A 50 0.48 6.56 -14.40
N GLU A 51 -0.76 6.91 -14.11
CA GLU A 51 -1.11 8.01 -13.22
C GLU A 51 -1.67 7.42 -11.91
N VAL A 52 -1.31 8.05 -10.79
CA VAL A 52 -1.77 7.72 -9.44
C VAL A 52 -2.51 8.94 -8.90
N ASN A 53 -3.53 8.72 -8.05
CA ASN A 53 -4.20 9.85 -7.42
C ASN A 53 -3.31 10.50 -6.35
N ASP A 54 -3.32 11.84 -6.33
CA ASP A 54 -2.50 12.63 -5.41
C ASP A 54 -3.15 12.71 -4.02
N SER A 55 -2.57 12.01 -3.04
CA SER A 55 -2.98 12.05 -1.64
C SER A 55 -1.90 11.48 -0.72
N GLU A 56 -1.73 12.07 0.46
CA GLU A 56 -0.84 11.55 1.51
C GLU A 56 -1.37 10.26 2.17
N ASP A 57 -2.66 9.96 2.05
CA ASP A 57 -3.34 8.82 2.71
C ASP A 57 -4.02 7.91 1.67
N LEU A 58 -3.23 7.08 0.98
CA LEU A 58 -3.71 6.22 -0.11
C LEU A 58 -4.17 4.85 0.36
N LEU A 59 -3.47 4.21 1.31
CA LEU A 59 -3.85 2.92 1.85
C LEU A 59 -3.49 2.83 3.32
N TRP A 60 -4.46 2.46 4.15
CA TRP A 60 -4.23 2.05 5.52
C TRP A 60 -4.79 0.65 5.76
N ALA A 61 -3.92 -0.24 6.24
CA ALA A 61 -4.29 -1.58 6.68
C ALA A 61 -3.73 -1.87 8.07
N GLU A 62 -4.41 -2.73 8.81
CA GLU A 62 -4.00 -3.16 10.14
C GLU A 62 -4.00 -4.68 10.26
N ARG A 63 -3.03 -5.19 11.03
CA ARG A 63 -3.01 -6.60 11.43
C ARG A 63 -4.10 -6.84 12.47
N LEU A 64 -5.00 -7.77 12.16
CA LEU A 64 -6.03 -8.22 13.08
C LEU A 64 -5.41 -9.07 14.19
N PRO A 65 -5.87 -8.89 15.45
CA PRO A 65 -5.52 -9.83 16.49
C PRO A 65 -5.97 -11.25 16.10
N PRO A 66 -5.16 -12.28 16.41
CA PRO A 66 -5.59 -13.66 16.23
C PRO A 66 -6.97 -13.91 16.82
N SER A 67 -7.84 -14.62 16.09
CA SER A 67 -9.25 -14.80 16.44
C SER A 67 -9.49 -15.52 17.77
N TRP A 68 -8.49 -16.26 18.27
CA TRP A 68 -8.51 -16.93 19.56
C TRP A 68 -8.20 -16.01 20.75
N LEU A 69 -7.73 -14.77 20.52
CA LEU A 69 -7.55 -13.77 21.58
C LEU A 69 -8.89 -13.15 21.95
N THR A 70 -9.17 -13.10 23.26
CA THR A 70 -10.40 -12.52 23.82
C THR A 70 -10.10 -11.61 25.01
N GLY A 71 -11.06 -10.74 25.35
CA GLY A 71 -11.01 -9.85 26.51
C GLY A 71 -9.77 -8.96 26.53
N GLU A 72 -9.15 -8.82 27.70
CA GLU A 72 -7.98 -7.98 27.93
C GLU A 72 -6.78 -8.35 27.04
N LYS A 73 -6.60 -9.64 26.70
CA LYS A 73 -5.50 -10.07 25.82
C LYS A 73 -5.67 -9.57 24.39
N LYS A 74 -6.91 -9.43 23.93
CA LYS A 74 -7.20 -8.83 22.62
C LYS A 74 -6.98 -7.32 22.67
N ALA A 75 -7.35 -6.66 23.77
CA ALA A 75 -7.14 -5.22 23.96
C ALA A 75 -5.65 -4.86 24.07
N ALA A 76 -4.84 -5.74 24.68
CA ALA A 76 -3.39 -5.60 24.79
C ALA A 76 -2.62 -6.13 23.56
N HIS A 77 -3.32 -6.56 22.50
CA HIS A 77 -2.66 -7.04 21.29
C HIS A 77 -1.90 -5.89 20.63
N ARG A 78 -0.64 -6.15 20.31
CA ARG A 78 0.25 -5.23 19.59
C ARG A 78 -0.39 -4.85 18.26
N LYS A 79 -0.54 -3.55 18.01
CA LYS A 79 -1.05 -3.08 16.73
C LYS A 79 0.10 -3.02 15.74
N VAL A 80 -0.14 -3.55 14.54
CA VAL A 80 0.79 -3.42 13.42
C VAL A 80 -0.02 -2.83 12.27
N GLY A 81 0.44 -1.73 11.72
CA GLY A 81 -0.20 -1.01 10.63
C GLY A 81 0.69 -0.98 9.39
N LEU A 82 0.06 -0.93 8.23
CA LEU A 82 0.66 -0.52 6.96
C LEU A 82 0.00 0.80 6.57
N ASP A 83 0.80 1.81 6.29
CA ASP A 83 0.35 3.07 5.71
C ASP A 83 1.10 3.35 4.40
N ILE A 84 0.38 3.79 3.36
CA ILE A 84 0.92 4.16 2.06
C ILE A 84 0.36 5.52 1.65
N GLY A 85 1.25 6.42 1.26
CA GLY A 85 0.92 7.74 0.73
C GLY A 85 1.72 8.12 -0.51
N TRP A 86 1.21 9.08 -1.26
CA TRP A 86 1.95 9.79 -2.31
C TRP A 86 2.36 11.16 -1.80
N TYR A 87 3.67 11.39 -1.73
CA TYR A 87 4.28 12.60 -1.19
C TYR A 87 5.07 13.30 -2.28
N ARG A 88 4.46 14.33 -2.86
CA ARG A 88 4.98 15.09 -4.01
C ARG A 88 5.13 14.20 -5.25
N ASP A 89 6.26 13.54 -5.37
CA ASP A 89 6.71 12.78 -6.54
C ASP A 89 7.10 11.33 -6.21
N THR A 90 6.86 10.87 -4.97
CA THR A 90 7.24 9.53 -4.51
C THR A 90 6.13 8.87 -3.69
N PHE A 91 6.06 7.55 -3.77
CA PHE A 91 5.38 6.77 -2.76
C PHE A 91 6.21 6.71 -1.49
N ARG A 92 5.53 6.73 -0.34
CA ARG A 92 6.07 6.26 0.92
C ARG A 92 5.16 5.17 1.46
N ALA A 93 5.73 4.02 1.78
CA ALA A 93 5.03 2.97 2.53
C ALA A 93 5.79 2.69 3.82
N VAL A 94 5.04 2.52 4.92
CA VAL A 94 5.61 2.27 6.25
C VAL A 94 4.87 1.15 6.96
N ILE A 95 5.62 0.30 7.67
CA ILE A 95 5.08 -0.56 8.72
C ILE A 95 5.21 0.17 10.05
N LEU A 96 4.09 0.36 10.72
CA LEU A 96 3.97 0.99 12.03
C LEU A 96 3.83 -0.10 13.09
N ASP A 97 4.71 -0.11 14.08
CA ASP A 97 4.73 -1.13 15.13
C ASP A 97 5.47 -0.66 16.41
N PRO A 98 4.78 -0.45 17.55
CA PRO A 98 3.39 -0.82 17.82
C PRO A 98 2.37 0.30 17.59
N ASP A 99 2.81 1.49 17.21
CA ASP A 99 1.99 2.70 17.13
C ASP A 99 2.44 3.62 15.98
N TRP A 100 1.73 4.73 15.82
CA TRP A 100 1.94 5.71 14.75
C TRP A 100 3.31 6.39 14.78
N ASP A 101 3.99 6.38 15.94
CA ASP A 101 5.28 7.03 16.12
C ASP A 101 6.45 6.05 15.94
N SER A 102 6.15 4.76 15.73
CA SER A 102 7.14 3.68 15.70
C SER A 102 7.21 3.01 14.33
N ILE A 103 8.16 3.41 13.50
CA ILE A 103 8.38 2.82 12.17
C ILE A 103 9.27 1.58 12.29
N ALA A 104 8.74 0.43 11.87
CA ALA A 104 9.45 -0.86 11.85
C ALA A 104 10.10 -1.19 10.51
N ALA A 105 9.54 -0.67 9.42
CA ALA A 105 10.10 -0.71 8.08
C ALA A 105 9.52 0.43 7.25
N ASP A 106 10.30 0.95 6.31
CA ASP A 106 9.87 1.97 5.37
C ASP A 106 10.54 1.83 4.01
N ILE A 107 9.87 2.35 3.00
CA ILE A 107 10.37 2.50 1.64
C ILE A 107 9.87 3.83 1.08
N THR A 108 10.73 4.50 0.35
CA THR A 108 10.36 5.64 -0.51
C THR A 108 10.78 5.31 -1.93
N THR A 109 9.84 5.33 -2.86
CA THR A 109 10.11 4.92 -4.24
C THR A 109 9.20 5.64 -5.24
N THR A 110 9.70 5.85 -6.45
CA THR A 110 8.91 6.26 -7.62
C THR A 110 8.45 5.05 -8.44
N ASP A 111 8.93 3.84 -8.11
CA ASP A 111 8.65 2.62 -8.86
C ASP A 111 7.45 1.89 -8.24
N LEU A 112 6.38 1.79 -9.03
CA LEU A 112 5.13 1.15 -8.62
C LEU A 112 5.27 -0.37 -8.45
N ASP A 113 6.14 -1.04 -9.22
CA ASP A 113 6.42 -2.47 -9.04
C ASP A 113 7.21 -2.69 -7.75
N GLU A 114 8.19 -1.84 -7.46
CA GLU A 114 8.97 -1.90 -6.22
C GLU A 114 8.06 -1.71 -4.99
N LEU A 115 7.15 -0.72 -5.05
CA LEU A 115 6.15 -0.50 -4.00
C LEU A 115 5.34 -1.77 -3.74
N VAL A 116 4.72 -2.33 -4.79
CA VAL A 116 3.85 -3.51 -4.65
C VAL A 116 4.64 -4.71 -4.16
N ALA A 117 5.80 -4.99 -4.74
CA ALA A 117 6.64 -6.12 -4.34
C ALA A 117 7.08 -6.02 -2.88
N THR A 118 7.47 -4.81 -2.43
CA THR A 118 7.91 -4.57 -1.05
C THR A 118 6.76 -4.75 -0.07
N VAL A 119 5.59 -4.18 -0.37
CA VAL A 119 4.40 -4.30 0.49
C VAL A 119 3.95 -5.76 0.59
N GLU A 120 3.87 -6.48 -0.54
CA GLU A 120 3.50 -7.90 -0.56
C GLU A 120 4.52 -8.79 0.17
N ASP A 121 5.79 -8.39 0.22
CA ASP A 121 6.84 -9.08 0.99
C ASP A 121 6.76 -8.80 2.50
N TRP A 122 6.37 -7.59 2.89
CA TRP A 122 6.24 -7.21 4.30
C TRP A 122 5.02 -7.82 4.98
N LEU A 123 3.84 -7.78 4.35
CA LEU A 123 2.57 -8.15 5.00
C LEU A 123 2.57 -9.57 5.62
N PRO A 124 3.22 -10.59 5.05
CA PRO A 124 3.31 -11.92 5.68
C PRO A 124 4.31 -12.01 6.84
N ARG A 125 5.27 -11.09 6.93
CA ARG A 125 6.37 -11.10 7.92
C ARG A 125 6.02 -10.35 9.20
N TYR A 126 5.21 -9.30 9.06
CA TYR A 126 4.77 -8.43 10.13
C TYR A 126 3.41 -8.83 10.70
#